data_AF-A0ABD6A853-F1
#
_entry.id   AF-A0ABD6A853-F1
#
_cell.length_a   1.000
_cell.length_b   1.000
_cell.length_c   1.000
_cell.angle_alpha   90.00
_cell.angle_beta   90.00
_cell.angle_gamma   90.00
#
_symmetry.space_group_name_H-M   'P 1'
#
loop_
_entity.id
_entity.type
_entity.pdbx_description
1 polymer ?
#
loop_
_entity_poly.entity_id
_entity_poly.type
_entity_poly.pdbx_seq_one_letter_code
_entity_poly.pdbx_strand_id
1 'polypeptide(L)' 'MKSDEAVTVSLPPDLYSRVDDRTRRTDFSTPDAYVKYVLEEVLSRVERDGAELGSAEVDEAEVQSRLRSLGYLDE' A
#
# COMPACT_ATOMS: atom_id res chain seq x y z
N MET A 1 -20.75 -16.18 4.03
CA MET A 1 -19.39 -16.35 3.47
C MET A 1 -19.28 -15.45 2.26
N LYS A 2 -18.32 -14.52 2.21
CA LYS A 2 -18.06 -13.74 0.99
C LYS A 2 -17.45 -14.70 -0.03
N SER A 3 -18.06 -14.75 -1.21
CA SER A 3 -17.74 -15.67 -2.30
C SER A 3 -16.27 -15.55 -2.69
N ASP A 4 -15.66 -16.69 -3.01
CA ASP A 4 -14.34 -16.85 -3.62
C ASP A 4 -14.36 -16.35 -5.08
N GLU A 5 -14.86 -15.13 -5.30
CA GLU A 5 -15.10 -14.58 -6.63
C GLU A 5 -13.80 -13.96 -7.15
N ALA A 6 -13.10 -14.73 -7.97
CA ALA A 6 -11.87 -14.29 -8.62
C ALA A 6 -12.20 -13.40 -9.84
N VAL A 7 -11.47 -12.29 -9.95
CA VAL A 7 -11.52 -11.39 -11.10
C VAL A 7 -10.21 -11.54 -11.89
N THR A 8 -10.31 -11.64 -13.21
CA THR A 8 -9.13 -11.74 -14.09
C THR A 8 -8.55 -10.35 -14.39
N VAL A 9 -7.24 -10.20 -14.19
CA VAL A 9 -6.49 -8.99 -14.56
C VAL A 9 -5.43 -9.37 -15.58
N SER A 10 -5.37 -8.62 -16.68
CA SER A 10 -4.34 -8.82 -17.71
C SER A 10 -3.03 -8.17 -17.31
N LEU A 11 -1.95 -8.96 -17.31
CA LEU A 11 -0.59 -8.49 -17.07
C LEU A 11 0.23 -8.57 -18.37
N PRO A 12 1.17 -7.63 -18.61
CA PRO A 12 2.12 -7.77 -19.70
C PRO A 12 2.92 -9.09 -19.58
N PRO A 13 3.24 -9.77 -20.70
CA PRO A 13 3.97 -11.05 -20.67
C PRO A 13 5.33 -10.95 -19.95
N ASP A 14 6.04 -9.83 -20.13
CA ASP A 14 7.32 -9.60 -19.47
C ASP A 14 7.20 -9.51 -17.95
N LEU A 15 6.09 -8.94 -17.46
CA LEU A 15 5.83 -8.81 -16.03
C LEU A 15 5.47 -10.18 -15.45
N TYR A 16 4.60 -10.94 -16.14
CA TYR A 16 4.25 -12.30 -15.72
C TYR A 16 5.47 -13.21 -15.67
N SER A 17 6.37 -13.13 -16.65
CA SER A 17 7.62 -13.93 -16.66
C SER A 17 8.47 -13.68 -15.42
N ARG A 18 8.64 -12.41 -15.03
CA ARG A 18 9.37 -12.05 -13.80
C ARG A 18 8.68 -12.56 -12.53
N VAL A 19 7.35 -12.57 -12.52
CA VAL A 19 6.54 -13.11 -11.42
C VAL A 19 6.72 -14.63 -11.32
N ASP A 20 6.66 -15.36 -12.43
CA ASP A 20 6.86 -16.81 -12.49
C ASP A 20 8.28 -17.20 -12.00
N ASP A 21 9.30 -16.54 -12.53
CA ASP A 21 10.70 -16.76 -12.14
C ASP A 21 10.93 -16.52 -10.65
N ARG A 22 10.25 -15.51 -10.08
CA ARG A 22 10.36 -15.19 -8.66
C ARG A 22 9.60 -16.19 -7.81
N THR A 23 8.43 -16.63 -8.25
CA THR A 23 7.59 -17.64 -7.56
C THR A 23 8.38 -18.92 -7.32
N ARG A 24 9.20 -19.36 -8.29
CA ARG A 24 10.09 -20.54 -8.16
C ARG A 24 11.13 -20.44 -7.03
N ARG A 25 11.39 -19.24 -6.51
CA ARG A 25 12.35 -18.97 -5.42
C ARG A 25 11.66 -18.69 -4.08
N THR A 26 10.36 -18.98 -4.00
CA THR A 26 9.52 -18.71 -2.84
C THR A 26 8.72 -19.96 -2.46
N ASP A 27 8.08 -19.94 -1.30
CA ASP A 27 7.22 -21.04 -0.83
C ASP A 27 5.82 -21.03 -1.47
N PHE A 28 5.55 -20.17 -2.45
CA PHE A 28 4.26 -20.11 -3.12
C PHE A 28 4.12 -21.20 -4.18
N SER A 29 3.02 -21.94 -4.13
CA SER A 29 2.74 -23.03 -5.06
C SER A 29 2.30 -22.56 -6.45
N THR A 30 1.81 -21.33 -6.59
CA THR A 30 1.33 -20.77 -7.87
C THR A 30 1.68 -19.29 -8.01
N PRO A 31 1.87 -18.80 -9.25
CA PRO A 31 2.04 -17.37 -9.52
C PRO A 31 0.86 -16.53 -9.01
N ASP A 32 -0.36 -17.04 -9.12
CA ASP A 32 -1.58 -16.39 -8.62
C ASP A 32 -1.52 -16.13 -7.10
N ALA A 33 -1.04 -17.12 -6.32
CA ALA A 33 -0.90 -16.97 -4.88
C ALA A 33 0.16 -15.92 -4.52
N TYR A 34 1.26 -15.88 -5.26
CA TYR A 34 2.30 -14.88 -5.10
C TYR A 34 1.78 -13.47 -5.45
N VAL A 35 1.09 -13.32 -6.59
CA VAL A 35 0.50 -12.04 -7.01
C VAL A 35 -0.50 -11.54 -5.98
N LYS A 36 -1.39 -12.42 -5.49
CA LYS A 36 -2.35 -12.08 -4.43
C LYS A 36 -1.63 -11.53 -3.19
N TYR A 37 -0.65 -12.27 -2.67
CA TYR A 37 0.09 -11.85 -1.47
C TYR A 37 0.77 -10.49 -1.66
N VAL A 38 1.44 -10.28 -2.80
CA VAL A 38 2.13 -9.02 -3.08
C VAL A 38 1.15 -7.86 -3.18
N LEU A 39 -0.01 -8.06 -3.84
CA LEU A 39 -1.03 -7.02 -3.92
C LEU A 39 -1.63 -6.70 -2.54
N GLU A 40 -1.91 -7.70 -1.71
CA GLU A 40 -2.39 -7.52 -0.33
C GLU A 40 -1.38 -6.74 0.53
N GLU A 41 -0.09 -7.06 0.42
CA GLU A 41 0.99 -6.35 1.12
C GLU A 41 1.12 -4.89 0.67
N VAL A 42 1.06 -4.64 -0.65
CA VAL A 42 1.14 -3.29 -1.20
C VAL A 42 -0.08 -2.48 -0.76
N LEU A 43 -1.29 -3.04 -0.86
CA LEU A 43 -2.50 -2.37 -0.39
C LEU A 43 -2.45 -2.10 1.11
N SER A 44 -2.00 -3.06 1.93
CA SER A 44 -1.85 -2.87 3.37
C SER A 44 -0.84 -1.77 3.73
N ARG A 45 0.20 -1.58 2.92
CA ARG A 45 1.13 -0.44 3.08
C ARG A 45 0.48 0.86 2.68
N VAL A 46 -0.17 0.89 1.51
CA VAL A 46 -0.90 2.07 1.04
C VAL A 46 -2.04 2.46 1.97
N GLU A 47 -2.71 1.52 2.63
CA GLU A 47 -3.77 1.81 3.62
C GLU A 47 -3.18 2.28 4.95
N ARG A 48 -2.02 1.78 5.38
CA ARG A 48 -1.34 2.27 6.59
C ARG A 48 -0.73 3.64 6.37
N ASP A 49 0.03 3.81 5.29
CA ASP A 49 0.70 5.06 4.91
C ASP A 49 -0.32 6.08 4.36
N GLY A 50 -1.39 5.60 3.73
CA GLY A 50 -2.53 6.40 3.27
C GLY A 50 -3.55 6.68 4.35
N ALA A 51 -3.59 5.94 5.46
CA ALA A 51 -4.25 6.42 6.68
C ALA A 51 -3.46 7.58 7.29
N GLU A 52 -2.13 7.62 7.14
CA GLU A 52 -1.35 8.83 7.43
C GLU A 52 -1.55 9.95 6.39
N LEU A 53 -1.88 9.67 5.13
CA LEU A 53 -2.08 10.73 4.10
C LEU A 53 -3.55 11.13 3.84
N GLY A 54 -4.51 10.32 4.28
CA GLY A 54 -5.96 10.50 4.09
C GLY A 54 -6.75 10.67 5.38
N SER A 55 -6.10 10.57 6.54
CA SER A 55 -6.70 10.90 7.84
C SER A 55 -5.79 11.75 8.74
N ALA A 56 -4.64 12.19 8.22
CA ALA A 56 -4.00 13.38 8.77
C ALA A 56 -4.68 14.61 8.16
N GLU A 57 -5.95 14.85 8.54
CA GLU A 57 -6.37 16.21 8.79
C GLU A 57 -5.50 16.70 9.95
N VAL A 58 -4.23 17.02 9.68
CA VAL A 58 -3.43 17.76 10.65
C VAL A 58 -4.10 19.13 10.66
N ASP A 59 -4.94 19.34 11.67
CA ASP A 59 -5.66 20.60 11.85
C ASP A 59 -4.62 21.71 11.78
N GLU A 60 -4.74 22.56 10.77
CA GLU A 60 -3.77 23.63 10.51
C GLU A 60 -3.58 24.50 11.76
N ALA A 61 -4.60 24.58 12.62
CA ALA A 61 -4.53 25.23 13.92
C ALA A 61 -3.56 24.55 14.91
N GLU A 62 -3.49 23.22 14.93
CA GLU A 62 -2.56 22.46 15.77
C GLU A 62 -1.11 22.68 15.31
N VAL A 63 -0.89 22.62 13.99
CA VAL A 63 0.43 22.90 13.38
C VAL A 63 0.88 24.32 13.71
N GLN A 64 0.01 25.31 13.50
CA GLN A 64 0.32 26.71 13.80
C GLN A 64 0.59 26.94 15.30
N SER A 65 -0.19 26.31 16.19
CA SER A 65 0.03 26.40 17.64
C SER A 65 1.41 25.86 18.04
N ARG A 66 1.81 24.73 17.47
CA ARG A 66 3.12 24.12 17.71
C ARG A 66 4.25 24.98 17.14
N LEU A 67 4.08 25.54 15.96
CA LEU A 67 5.07 26.43 15.34
C LEU A 67 5.25 27.75 16.12
N ARG A 68 4.16 28.36 16.60
CA ARG A 68 4.21 29.52 17.51
C ARG A 68 4.93 29.20 18.82
N SER A 69 4.61 28.04 19.42
CA SER A 69 5.25 27.59 20.68
C SER A 69 6.75 27.35 20.54
N LEU A 70 7.21 26.98 19.34
CA LEU A 70 8.61 26.77 19.00
C LEU A 70 9.31 28.05 18.48
N GLY A 71 8.59 29.17 18.37
CA GLY A 71 9.14 30.45 17.91
C GLY A 71 9.42 30.52 16.41
N TYR A 72 8.79 29.65 15.61
CA TYR A 72 8.89 29.67 14.14
C TYR A 72 7.85 30.59 13.48
N LEU A 73 6.85 31.05 14.23
CA LEU A 73 5.86 32.03 13.81
C LEU A 73 5.82 33.14 14.86
N ASP A 74 6.29 34.33 14.49
CA ASP A 74 5.98 35.58 15.17
C ASP A 74 4.62 36.09 14.65
N GLU A 75 3.80 36.68 15.53
CA GLU A 75 2.42 37.13 15.27
C GLU A 75 2.25 38.07 14.06
#